data_AF-A0A1H4H6Y4-F1
#
_entry.id   AF-A0A1H4H6Y4-F1
#
_cell.length_a   1.000
_cell.length_b   1.000
_cell.length_c   1.000
_cell.angle_alpha   90.00
_cell.angle_beta   90.00
_cell.angle_gamma   90.00
#
_symmetry.space_group_name_H-M   'P 1'
#
loop_
_entity.id
_entity.type
_entity.pdbx_description
1 polymer ?
#
loop_
_entity_poly.entity_id
_entity_poly.type
_entity_poly.pdbx_seq_one_letter_code
_entity_poly.pdbx_strand_id
1 'polypeptide(L)'
;MSSQSNLCQHHRVALFWLTTGIGAVLFVTFQLFFYVNDFVRAQGATPAITFEPDILWFFPAYYGCWIVTMLLALAGTRKTQWVVLVLGCLMVALNTLGGIADGLRDGWYVAFSAVFFITLPGLFAIVTTWRHLKRKGANNVDE
;
A
#
# COMPACT_ATOMS: atom_id res chain seq x y z
N MET A 1 0.48 0.58 -33.98
CA MET A 1 -0.48 1.12 -33.00
C MET A 1 -0.47 0.40 -31.63
N SER A 2 0.28 -0.70 -31.45
CA SER A 2 0.32 -1.49 -30.20
C SER A 2 1.26 -0.96 -29.10
N SER A 3 2.23 -0.09 -29.43
CA SER A 3 3.20 0.43 -28.46
C SER A 3 2.63 1.52 -27.54
N GLN A 4 1.83 2.45 -28.09
CA GLN A 4 1.17 3.50 -27.29
C GLN A 4 0.12 2.95 -26.33
N SER A 5 -0.65 1.92 -26.73
CA SER A 5 -1.64 1.30 -25.85
C SER A 5 -0.98 0.59 -24.66
N ASN A 6 0.16 -0.07 -24.87
CA ASN A 6 0.93 -0.67 -23.78
C ASN A 6 1.51 0.39 -22.83
N LEU A 7 2.08 1.48 -23.34
CA LEU A 7 2.65 2.55 -22.49
C LEU A 7 1.59 3.21 -21.59
N CYS A 8 0.38 3.41 -22.11
CA CYS A 8 -0.74 3.98 -21.36
C CYS A 8 -1.27 3.04 -20.27
N GLN A 9 -1.29 1.72 -20.52
CA GLN A 9 -1.74 0.73 -19.53
C GLN A 9 -0.73 0.55 -18.38
N HIS A 10 0.59 0.53 -18.65
CA HIS A 10 1.59 0.47 -17.58
C HIS A 10 1.55 1.72 -16.69
N HIS A 11 1.38 2.90 -17.28
CA HIS A 11 1.18 4.15 -16.52
C HIS A 11 -0.06 4.09 -15.64
N ARG A 12 -1.18 3.54 -16.13
CA ARG A 12 -2.38 3.37 -15.31
C ARG A 12 -2.14 2.46 -14.10
N VAL A 13 -1.48 1.32 -14.28
CA VAL A 13 -1.15 0.41 -13.18
C VAL A 13 -0.23 1.10 -12.17
N ALA A 14 0.81 1.78 -12.64
CA ALA A 14 1.71 2.54 -11.76
C ALA A 14 0.97 3.65 -11.00
N LEU A 15 0.05 4.36 -11.65
CA LEU A 15 -0.78 5.39 -11.00
C LEU A 15 -1.69 4.81 -9.92
N PHE A 16 -2.31 3.64 -10.13
CA PHE A 16 -3.12 3.00 -9.09
C PHE A 16 -2.29 2.58 -7.88
N TRP A 17 -1.09 2.02 -8.10
CA TRP A 17 -0.16 1.69 -7.01
C TRP A 17 0.37 2.93 -6.30
N LEU A 18 0.63 4.02 -7.06
CA LEU A 18 1.02 5.32 -6.51
C LEU A 18 -0.09 5.88 -5.60
N THR A 19 -1.34 5.92 -6.07
CA THR A 19 -2.49 6.37 -5.27
C THR A 19 -2.66 5.54 -4.01
N THR A 20 -2.47 4.22 -4.11
CA THR A 20 -2.56 3.32 -2.94
C THR A 20 -1.46 3.62 -1.92
N GLY A 21 -0.21 3.80 -2.37
CA GLY A 21 0.88 4.14 -1.46
C GLY A 21 0.74 5.55 -0.86
N ILE A 22 0.23 6.54 -1.60
CA ILE A 22 -0.14 7.85 -1.05
C ILE A 22 -1.19 7.68 0.06
N GLY A 23 -2.19 6.84 -0.17
CA GLY A 23 -3.20 6.49 0.83
C GLY A 23 -2.59 5.87 2.10
N ALA A 24 -1.61 4.97 1.94
CA ALA A 24 -0.88 4.38 3.07
C ALA A 24 -0.07 5.44 3.86
N VAL A 25 0.59 6.38 3.17
CA VAL A 25 1.32 7.48 3.81
C VAL A 25 0.38 8.43 4.58
N LEU A 26 -0.77 8.77 3.99
CA LEU A 26 -1.77 9.58 4.67
C LEU A 26 -2.31 8.86 5.90
N PHE A 27 -2.57 7.57 5.80
CA PHE A 27 -3.07 6.76 6.91
C PHE A 27 -2.10 6.69 8.08
N VAL A 28 -0.81 6.38 7.84
CA VAL A 28 0.19 6.38 8.93
C VAL A 28 0.36 7.76 9.54
N THR A 29 0.27 8.83 8.73
CA THR A 29 0.33 10.20 9.24
C THR A 29 -0.82 10.45 10.21
N PHE A 30 -2.05 10.07 9.83
CA PHE A 30 -3.21 10.17 10.72
C PHE A 30 -3.05 9.35 12.00
N GLN A 31 -2.54 8.12 11.91
CA GLN A 31 -2.26 7.29 13.09
C GLN A 31 -1.28 7.99 14.04
N LEU A 32 -0.21 8.57 13.51
CA LEU A 32 0.78 9.29 14.31
C LEU A 32 0.15 10.50 15.02
N PHE A 33 -0.71 11.25 14.32
CA PHE A 33 -1.43 12.38 14.91
C PHE A 33 -2.37 11.94 16.04
N PHE A 34 -3.15 10.86 15.86
CA PHE A 34 -4.02 10.34 16.91
C PHE A 34 -3.23 9.87 18.12
N TYR A 35 -2.15 9.13 17.89
CA TYR A 35 -1.25 8.69 18.96
C TYR A 35 -0.68 9.86 19.76
N VAL A 36 -0.15 10.89 19.09
CA VAL A 36 0.40 12.08 19.75
C VAL A 36 -0.70 12.84 20.51
N ASN A 37 -1.89 13.00 19.90
CA ASN A 37 -3.01 13.67 20.55
C ASN A 37 -3.44 12.96 21.84
N ASP A 38 -3.52 11.62 21.81
CA ASP A 38 -3.90 10.84 22.99
C ASP A 38 -2.79 10.81 24.04
N PHE A 39 -1.52 10.79 23.64
CA PHE A 39 -0.38 10.96 24.55
C PHE A 39 -0.42 12.30 25.28
N VAL A 40 -0.68 13.39 24.55
CA VAL A 40 -0.82 14.74 25.13
C VAL A 40 -2.06 14.81 26.05
N ARG A 41 -3.19 14.24 25.64
CA ARG A 41 -4.41 14.17 26.48
C ARG A 41 -4.21 13.38 27.76
N ALA A 42 -3.45 12.29 27.70
CA ALA A 42 -3.09 11.48 28.85
C ALA A 42 -2.00 12.14 29.72
N GLN A 43 -1.57 13.37 29.42
CA GLN A 43 -0.46 14.07 30.07
C GLN A 43 0.84 13.25 30.12
N GLY A 44 1.06 12.38 29.13
CA GLY A 44 2.20 11.46 29.11
C GLY A 44 2.15 10.32 30.13
N ALA A 45 0.98 10.06 30.75
CA ALA A 45 0.80 8.93 31.67
C ALA A 45 0.75 7.57 30.93
N THR A 46 0.56 7.57 29.61
CA THR A 46 0.78 6.38 28.77
C THR A 46 2.28 6.15 28.60
N PRO A 47 2.78 4.92 28.81
CA PRO A 47 4.19 4.62 28.62
C PRO A 47 4.60 5.02 27.20
N ALA A 48 5.65 5.85 27.08
CA ALA A 48 6.22 6.16 25.78
C ALA A 48 6.59 4.84 25.10
N ILE A 49 6.07 4.59 23.89
CA ILE A 49 6.53 3.47 23.08
C ILE A 49 7.99 3.77 22.70
N THR A 50 8.92 3.33 23.54
CA THR A 50 10.34 3.33 23.24
C THR A 50 10.58 2.13 22.32
N PHE A 51 10.51 2.37 21.02
CA PHE A 51 10.96 1.36 20.06
C PHE A 51 12.45 1.14 20.29
N GLU A 52 12.83 -0.09 20.64
CA GLU A 52 14.24 -0.48 20.67
C GLU A 52 14.86 -0.17 19.30
N PRO A 53 16.13 0.28 19.23
CA PRO A 53 16.81 0.61 17.98
C PRO A 53 16.72 -0.52 16.95
N ASP A 54 16.71 -1.77 17.43
CA ASP A 54 16.63 -2.99 16.63
C ASP A 54 15.25 -3.22 15.99
N ILE A 55 14.22 -2.47 16.41
CA ILE A 55 12.88 -2.49 15.83
C ILE A 55 12.65 -1.26 14.93
N LEU A 56 13.40 -0.18 15.16
CA LEU A 56 13.21 1.09 14.46
C LEU A 56 13.39 0.97 12.94
N TRP A 57 14.25 0.06 12.48
CA TRP A 57 14.49 -0.17 11.04
C TRP A 57 13.31 -0.82 10.32
N PHE A 58 12.38 -1.46 11.03
CA PHE A 58 11.19 -2.06 10.41
C PHE A 58 10.30 -1.00 9.77
N PHE A 59 10.20 0.20 10.33
CA PHE A 59 9.41 1.29 9.77
C PHE A 59 9.91 1.71 8.37
N PRO A 60 11.17 2.15 8.18
CA PRO A 60 11.66 2.52 6.86
C PRO A 60 11.74 1.32 5.90
N ALA A 61 11.99 0.10 6.38
CA ALA A 61 11.94 -1.09 5.53
C ALA A 61 10.52 -1.35 5.00
N TYR A 62 9.51 -1.29 5.88
CA TYR A 62 8.11 -1.50 5.54
C TYR A 62 7.58 -0.44 4.57
N TYR A 63 7.80 0.85 4.85
CA TYR A 63 7.40 1.91 3.93
C TYR A 63 8.26 1.95 2.67
N GLY A 64 9.51 1.52 2.74
CA GLY A 64 10.38 1.32 1.58
C GLY A 64 9.83 0.30 0.58
N CYS A 65 9.13 -0.74 1.06
CA CYS A 65 8.48 -1.72 0.19
C CYS A 65 7.40 -1.07 -0.72
N TRP A 66 6.72 -0.02 -0.28
CA TRP A 66 5.78 0.73 -1.13
C TRP A 66 6.50 1.41 -2.30
N ILE A 67 7.66 2.03 -2.04
CA ILE A 67 8.48 2.67 -3.08
C ILE A 67 8.97 1.63 -4.09
N VAL A 68 9.48 0.49 -3.61
CA VAL A 68 9.91 -0.62 -4.48
C VAL A 68 8.73 -1.13 -5.32
N THR A 69 7.54 -1.27 -4.74
CA THR A 69 6.33 -1.69 -5.46
C THR A 69 6.00 -0.71 -6.60
N MET A 70 6.10 0.59 -6.38
CA MET A 70 5.85 1.60 -7.41
C MET A 70 6.90 1.56 -8.53
N LEU A 71 8.18 1.42 -8.19
CA LEU A 71 9.28 1.32 -9.18
C LEU A 71 9.14 0.06 -10.05
N LEU A 72 8.78 -1.07 -9.43
CA LEU A 72 8.53 -2.31 -10.16
C LEU A 72 7.27 -2.23 -11.04
N ALA A 73 6.25 -1.48 -10.61
CA ALA A 73 5.05 -1.23 -11.41
C ALA A 73 5.39 -0.40 -12.66
N LEU A 74 6.24 0.62 -12.52
CA LEU A 74 6.78 1.43 -13.61
C LEU A 74 7.62 0.61 -14.60
N ALA A 75 8.41 -0.35 -14.12
CA ALA A 75 9.24 -1.21 -14.98
C ALA A 75 8.42 -2.04 -15.99
N GLY A 76 7.14 -2.32 -15.70
CA GLY A 76 6.18 -2.85 -16.69
C GLY A 76 6.45 -4.24 -17.27
N THR A 77 7.49 -4.95 -16.82
CA THR A 77 7.78 -6.31 -17.28
C THR A 77 6.79 -7.33 -16.69
N ARG A 78 6.60 -8.49 -17.34
CA ARG A 78 5.69 -9.53 -16.84
C ARG A 78 6.10 -10.06 -15.45
N LYS A 79 7.41 -10.23 -15.23
CA LYS A 79 7.96 -10.68 -13.94
C LYS A 79 7.74 -9.61 -12.87
N THR A 80 8.03 -8.34 -13.15
CA THR A 80 7.82 -7.26 -12.18
C THR A 80 6.35 -7.04 -11.86
N GLN A 81 5.43 -7.20 -12.81
CA GLN A 81 3.98 -7.10 -12.56
C GLN A 81 3.47 -8.21 -11.62
N TRP A 82 4.00 -9.43 -11.72
CA TRP A 82 3.72 -10.50 -10.74
C TRP A 82 4.26 -10.16 -9.34
N VAL A 83 5.49 -9.67 -9.27
CA VAL A 83 6.11 -9.26 -8.00
C VAL A 83 5.31 -8.13 -7.36
N VAL A 84 4.90 -7.13 -8.13
CA VAL A 84 4.05 -6.01 -7.70
C VAL A 84 2.72 -6.51 -7.17
N LEU A 85 2.09 -7.48 -7.84
CA LEU A 85 0.82 -8.04 -7.39
C LEU A 85 0.97 -8.71 -6.02
N VAL A 86 1.99 -9.55 -5.83
CA VAL A 86 2.21 -10.27 -4.56
C VAL A 86 2.59 -9.29 -3.45
N LEU A 87 3.60 -8.46 -3.69
CA LEU A 87 4.12 -7.50 -2.71
C LEU A 87 3.06 -6.45 -2.34
N GLY A 88 2.35 -5.93 -3.34
CA GLY A 88 1.31 -4.94 -3.15
C GLY A 88 0.06 -5.50 -2.46
N CYS A 89 -0.37 -6.73 -2.79
CA CYS A 89 -1.42 -7.42 -2.03
C CYS A 89 -1.03 -7.57 -0.56
N LEU A 90 0.21 -8.01 -0.30
CA LEU A 90 0.72 -8.17 1.06
C LEU A 90 0.72 -6.84 1.82
N MET A 91 1.21 -5.77 1.18
CA MET A 91 1.24 -4.43 1.77
C MET A 91 -0.15 -3.90 2.09
N VAL A 92 -1.12 -4.08 1.18
CA VAL A 92 -2.52 -3.70 1.42
C VAL A 92 -3.06 -4.49 2.60
N ALA A 93 -2.91 -5.82 2.62
CA ALA A 93 -3.41 -6.66 3.70
C ALA A 93 -2.82 -6.28 5.07
N LEU A 94 -1.51 -6.07 5.15
CA LEU A 94 -0.83 -5.68 6.39
C LEU A 94 -1.29 -4.31 6.90
N ASN A 95 -1.44 -3.32 6.01
CA ASN A 95 -1.95 -2.00 6.41
C ASN A 95 -3.42 -2.03 6.82
N THR A 96 -4.26 -2.79 6.12
CA THR A 96 -5.68 -2.96 6.49
C THR A 96 -5.82 -3.66 7.84
N LEU A 97 -5.06 -4.74 8.07
CA LEU A 97 -5.06 -5.46 9.35
C LEU A 97 -4.55 -4.56 10.48
N GLY A 98 -3.46 -3.81 10.25
CA GLY A 98 -2.96 -2.81 11.20
C GLY A 98 -4.03 -1.80 11.55
N GLY A 99 -4.67 -1.21 10.53
CA GLY A 99 -5.74 -0.23 10.77
C GLY A 99 -7.01 -0.79 11.43
N ILE A 100 -7.35 -2.06 11.21
CA ILE A 100 -8.42 -2.72 11.95
C ILE A 100 -8.02 -2.92 13.43
N ALA A 101 -6.79 -3.36 13.70
CA ALA A 101 -6.29 -3.54 15.05
C ALA A 101 -6.26 -2.20 15.81
N ASP A 102 -5.76 -1.14 15.16
CA ASP A 102 -5.74 0.21 15.70
C ASP A 102 -7.16 0.77 15.84
N GLY A 103 -8.09 0.44 14.94
CA GLY A 103 -9.49 0.83 15.07
C GLY A 103 -10.25 0.12 16.18
N LEU A 104 -9.87 -1.10 16.53
CA LEU A 104 -10.39 -1.79 17.72
C LEU A 104 -9.87 -1.16 19.01
N ARG A 105 -8.68 -0.56 18.98
CA ARG A 105 -8.01 0.04 20.14
C ARG A 105 -8.40 1.52 20.34
N ASP A 106 -8.33 2.31 19.28
CA ASP A 106 -8.40 3.77 19.32
C ASP A 106 -9.68 4.33 18.68
N GLY A 107 -10.54 3.47 18.12
CA GLY A 107 -11.88 3.81 17.64
C GLY A 107 -12.16 3.50 16.17
N TRP A 108 -13.44 3.26 15.86
CA TRP A 108 -13.91 2.76 14.55
C TRP A 108 -13.49 3.63 13.34
N TYR A 109 -13.23 4.92 13.56
CA TYR A 109 -12.77 5.86 12.53
C TYR A 109 -11.37 5.54 11.99
N VAL A 110 -10.50 4.90 12.78
CA VAL A 110 -9.17 4.45 12.31
C VAL A 110 -9.29 3.22 11.41
N ALA A 111 -10.15 2.27 11.76
CA ALA A 111 -10.46 1.14 10.88
C ALA A 111 -11.11 1.62 9.57
N PHE A 112 -12.03 2.59 9.66
CA PHE A 112 -12.69 3.16 8.49
C PHE A 112 -11.69 3.85 7.55
N SER A 113 -10.77 4.66 8.08
CA SER A 113 -9.77 5.34 7.26
C SER A 113 -8.80 4.35 6.61
N ALA A 114 -8.40 3.28 7.30
CA ALA A 114 -7.58 2.22 6.72
C ALA A 114 -8.26 1.57 5.50
N VAL A 115 -9.54 1.22 5.65
CA VAL A 115 -10.32 0.61 4.56
C VAL A 115 -10.49 1.58 3.39
N PHE A 116 -10.78 2.84 3.68
CA PHE A 116 -11.06 3.85 2.67
C PHE A 116 -9.80 4.26 1.89
N PHE A 117 -8.69 4.54 2.60
CA PHE A 117 -7.48 5.07 1.99
C PHE A 117 -6.55 3.98 1.42
N ILE A 118 -6.65 2.73 1.89
CA ILE A 118 -5.69 1.68 1.50
C ILE A 118 -6.39 0.53 0.80
N THR A 119 -7.41 -0.06 1.42
CA THR A 119 -8.06 -1.26 0.87
C THR A 119 -8.76 -0.95 -0.45
N LEU A 120 -9.46 0.18 -0.51
CA LEU A 120 -10.25 0.58 -1.67
C LEU A 120 -9.36 0.84 -2.91
N PRO A 121 -8.38 1.76 -2.88
CA PRO A 121 -7.46 1.93 -4.01
C PRO A 121 -6.58 0.69 -4.26
N GLY A 122 -6.21 -0.06 -3.21
CA GLY A 122 -5.44 -1.30 -3.31
C GLY A 122 -6.17 -2.38 -4.10
N LEU A 123 -7.47 -2.59 -3.87
CA LEU A 123 -8.31 -3.50 -4.65
C LEU A 123 -8.34 -3.11 -6.13
N PHE A 124 -8.48 -1.82 -6.44
CA PHE A 124 -8.41 -1.34 -7.83
C PHE A 124 -7.04 -1.61 -8.46
N ALA A 125 -5.95 -1.38 -7.72
CA ALA A 125 -4.59 -1.67 -8.19
C ALA A 125 -4.37 -3.17 -8.46
N ILE A 126 -4.86 -4.05 -7.59
CA ILE A 126 -4.78 -5.51 -7.73
C ILE A 126 -5.57 -5.98 -8.96
N VAL A 127 -6.84 -5.57 -9.07
CA VAL A 127 -7.71 -5.99 -10.19
C VAL A 127 -7.16 -5.50 -11.54
N THR A 128 -6.64 -4.28 -11.60
CA THR A 128 -6.07 -3.73 -12.84
C THR A 128 -4.77 -4.42 -13.22
N THR A 129 -3.88 -4.68 -12.26
CA THR A 129 -2.63 -5.45 -12.45
C THR A 129 -2.94 -6.88 -12.93
N TRP A 130 -3.91 -7.55 -12.31
CA TRP A 130 -4.34 -8.91 -12.69
C TRP A 130 -4.92 -8.96 -14.11
N ARG A 131 -5.80 -8.01 -14.46
CA ARG A 131 -6.38 -7.92 -15.81
C ARG A 131 -5.31 -7.66 -16.87
N HIS A 132 -4.34 -6.79 -16.56
CA HIS A 132 -3.22 -6.51 -17.46
C HIS A 132 -2.37 -7.76 -17.71
N LEU A 133 -2.05 -8.48 -16.65
CA LEU A 133 -1.29 -9.72 -16.72
C LEU A 133 -2.01 -10.81 -17.53
N LYS A 134 -3.33 -10.98 -17.33
CA LYS A 134 -4.16 -11.95 -18.07
C LYS A 134 -4.24 -11.61 -19.57
N ARG A 135 -4.40 -10.33 -19.93
CA ARG A 135 -4.42 -9.88 -21.34
C ARG A 135 -3.09 -10.10 -22.04
N LYS A 136 -1.97 -9.81 -21.37
CA LYS A 136 -0.62 -10.03 -21.92
C LYS A 136 -0.28 -11.52 -22.02
N GLY A 137 -0.88 -12.35 -21.17
CA GLY A 137 -0.77 -13.82 -21.24
C GLY A 137 -1.52 -14.43 -22.43
N ALA A 138 -2.68 -13.89 -22.82
CA ALA A 138 -3.45 -14.38 -23.96
C ALA A 138 -2.75 -14.14 -25.30
N ASN A 139 -2.12 -12.98 -25.48
CA ASN A 139 -1.41 -12.64 -26.73
C ASN A 139 -0.17 -13.51 -27.02
N ASN A 140 0.39 -14.22 -26.04
CA ASN A 140 1.57 -15.08 -26.22
C ASN A 140 1.21 -16.56 -26.46
N VAL A 141 -0.08 -16.91 -26.47
CA VAL A 141 -0.55 -18.28 -26.78
C VAL A 141 -0.94 -18.40 -28.27
N ASP A 142 -1.12 -17.27 -28.95
CA ASP A 142 -1.43 -17.18 -30.38
C ASP A 142 -0.20 -16.87 -31.26
N GLU A 143 1.02 -17.00 -30.72
CA GLU A 143 2.29 -17.02 -31.48
C GLU A 143 2.93 -18.41 -31.40
#